data_AF-A0A949YS06-F1
#
_entry.id   AF-A0A949YS06-F1
#
_cell.length_a   1.000
_cell.length_b   1.000
_cell.length_c   1.000
_cell.angle_alpha   90.00
_cell.angle_beta   90.00
_cell.angle_gamma   90.00
#
_symmetry.space_group_name_H-M   'P 1'
#
loop_
_entity.id
_entity.type
_entity.pdbx_description
1 polymer ?
#
loop_
_entity_poly.entity_id
_entity_poly.type
_entity_poly.pdbx_seq_one_letter_code
_entity_poly.pdbx_strand_id
1 'polypeptide(L)'
;MTCRDSRGVCHTVEVTAQTLYEAVAQALLLFRENDWTDDPKRIPAAVVVRIKQPEMEHKVLIRDFENWLESAPRSPAEMTLKTRLRLLLGSRSD
;
A
#
# COMPACT_ATOMS: atom_id res chain seq x y z
N MET A 1 13.12 5.06 0.22
CA MET A 1 14.18 5.75 -0.54
C MET A 1 15.54 5.31 -0.02
N THR A 2 16.49 5.04 -0.91
CA THR A 2 17.86 4.67 -0.55
C THR A 2 18.85 5.71 -1.08
N CYS A 3 19.82 6.10 -0.26
CA CYS A 3 20.96 6.94 -0.64
C CYS A 3 22.28 6.26 -0.22
N ARG A 4 23.41 6.68 -0.80
CA ARG A 4 24.74 6.19 -0.45
C ARG A 4 25.60 7.36 0.05
N ASP A 5 26.24 7.19 1.19
CA ASP A 5 27.13 8.19 1.77
C ASP A 5 28.54 8.17 1.15
N SER A 6 29.40 9.11 1.57
CA SER A 6 30.80 9.24 1.14
C SER A 6 31.67 8.04 1.50
N ARG A 7 31.29 7.24 2.50
CA ARG A 7 31.97 6.02 2.94
C ARG A 7 31.47 4.77 2.21
N GLY A 8 30.49 4.94 1.32
CA GLY A 8 29.90 3.86 0.54
C GLY A 8 28.78 3.09 1.26
N VAL A 9 28.33 3.56 2.43
CA VAL A 9 27.22 2.95 3.19
C VAL A 9 25.89 3.33 2.57
N CYS A 10 25.00 2.35 2.42
CA CYS A 10 23.64 2.57 1.91
C CYS A 10 22.67 2.81 3.06
N HIS A 11 22.03 3.96 3.08
CA HIS A 11 20.98 4.32 4.03
C HIS A 11 19.62 4.22 3.37
N THR A 12 18.64 3.62 4.04
CA THR A 12 17.27 3.46 3.52
C THR A 12 16.26 3.98 4.52
N VAL A 13 15.32 4.78 4.05
CA VAL A 13 14.17 5.30 4.82
C VAL A 13 12.86 4.99 4.11
N GLU A 14 11.82 4.73 4.88
CA GLU A 14 10.45 4.66 4.37
C GLU A 14 9.74 5.98 4.69
N VAL A 15 9.03 6.53 3.69
CA VAL A 15 8.33 7.82 3.79
C VAL A 15 6.97 7.72 3.12
N THR A 16 5.98 8.42 3.65
CA THR A 16 4.63 8.51 3.08
C THR A 16 4.47 9.85 2.38
N ALA A 17 4.19 9.84 1.09
CA ALA A 17 4.12 11.04 0.27
C ALA A 17 3.10 10.90 -0.86
N GLN A 18 2.48 12.00 -1.28
CA GLN A 18 1.53 12.02 -2.38
C GLN A 18 2.25 12.14 -3.74
N THR A 19 3.48 12.67 -3.73
CA THR A 19 4.29 12.82 -4.94
C THR A 19 5.73 12.32 -4.75
N LEU A 20 6.41 12.04 -5.86
CA LEU A 20 7.83 11.69 -5.85
C LEU A 20 8.70 12.78 -5.21
N TYR A 21 8.41 14.06 -5.50
CA TYR A 21 9.16 15.19 -4.96
C TYR A 21 8.95 15.35 -3.45
N GLU A 22 7.73 15.13 -2.96
CA GLU A 22 7.46 15.08 -1.51
C GLU A 22 8.23 13.94 -0.84
N ALA A 23 8.24 12.74 -1.44
CA ALA A 23 9.00 11.61 -0.91
C ALA A 23 10.49 11.93 -0.81
N VAL A 24 11.06 12.59 -1.84
CA VAL A 24 12.46 13.01 -1.84
C VAL A 24 12.73 14.09 -0.78
N ALA A 25 11.86 15.09 -0.67
CA ALA A 25 12.02 16.17 0.32
C ALA A 25 11.99 15.62 1.76
N GLN A 26 11.02 14.77 2.08
CA GLN A 26 10.91 14.13 3.40
C GLN A 26 12.12 13.24 3.71
N ALA A 27 12.57 12.44 2.73
CA ALA A 27 13.74 11.58 2.92
C ALA A 27 15.03 12.39 3.12
N LEU A 28 15.22 13.50 2.39
CA LEU A 28 16.36 14.39 2.57
C LEU A 28 16.36 15.08 3.95
N LEU A 29 15.17 15.43 4.47
CA LEU A 29 15.06 15.97 5.84
C LEU A 29 15.53 14.92 6.87
N LEU A 30 15.03 13.69 6.78
CA LEU A 30 15.42 12.60 7.68
C LEU A 30 16.93 12.29 7.60
N PHE A 31 17.52 12.35 6.40
CA PHE A 31 18.97 12.15 6.25
C PHE A 31 19.80 13.25 6.91
N ARG A 32 19.32 14.50 6.89
CA ARG A 32 19.99 15.64 7.53
C ARG A 32 19.86 15.62 9.04
N GLU A 33 18.71 15.20 9.56
CA GLU A 33 18.45 15.15 11.01
C GLU A 33 19.24 14.06 11.74
N ASN A 34 19.65 13.01 11.03
CA ASN A 34 20.33 11.86 11.63
C ASN A 34 21.86 11.84 11.43
N ASP A 35 22.48 12.94 10.92
CA ASP A 35 23.92 13.02 10.59
C ASP A 35 24.44 11.87 9.70
N TRP A 36 23.56 11.19 8.95
CA TRP A 36 23.94 10.05 8.09
C TRP A 36 24.74 10.47 6.85
N THR A 37 24.90 11.77 6.65
CA THR A 37 25.79 12.35 5.65
C THR A 37 26.92 13.07 6.38
N ASP A 38 28.15 12.56 6.28
CA ASP A 38 29.36 13.18 6.85
C ASP A 38 29.63 14.61 6.32
N ASP A 39 28.90 15.06 5.29
CA ASP A 39 28.90 16.44 4.81
C ASP A 39 27.49 16.87 4.37
N PRO A 40 26.81 17.77 5.10
CA PRO A 40 25.48 18.27 4.73
C PRO A 40 25.47 19.06 3.40
N LYS A 41 26.65 19.41 2.85
CA LYS A 41 26.81 20.06 1.55
C LYS A 41 26.96 19.07 0.39
N ARG A 42 27.17 17.78 0.66
CA ARG A 42 27.35 16.75 -0.38
C ARG A 42 26.04 15.98 -0.56
N ILE A 43 25.11 16.60 -1.28
CA ILE A 43 23.87 15.93 -1.70
C ILE A 43 24.24 14.69 -2.53
N PRO A 44 23.64 13.51 -2.27
CA PRO A 44 23.88 12.32 -3.08
C PRO A 44 23.59 12.61 -4.55
N ALA A 45 24.51 12.22 -5.45
CA ALA A 45 24.36 12.46 -6.89
C ALA A 45 23.10 11.79 -7.50
N ALA A 46 22.60 10.73 -6.86
CA ALA A 46 21.36 10.06 -7.22
C ALA A 46 20.70 9.44 -5.98
N VAL A 47 19.37 9.38 -5.98
CA VAL A 47 18.56 8.72 -4.95
C VAL A 47 17.67 7.67 -5.61
N VAL A 48 17.53 6.50 -5.00
CA VAL A 48 16.64 5.44 -5.50
C VAL A 48 15.34 5.48 -4.72
N VAL A 49 14.25 5.81 -5.41
CA VAL A 49 12.90 5.79 -4.83
C VAL A 49 12.19 4.52 -5.29
N ARG A 50 11.76 3.71 -4.32
CA ARG A 50 10.87 2.57 -4.55
C ARG A 50 9.50 2.94 -3.99
N ILE A 51 8.48 2.89 -4.82
CA ILE A 51 7.09 3.18 -4.44
C ILE A 51 6.40 1.85 -4.14
N LYS A 52 5.94 1.66 -2.91
CA LYS A 52 4.94 0.63 -2.59
C LYS A 52 3.59 1.23 -2.99
N GLN A 53 3.18 1.06 -4.25
CA GLN A 53 1.86 1.51 -4.74
C GLN A 53 0.75 0.79 -3.97
N PRO A 54 -0.40 1.46 -3.73
CA PRO A 54 -1.13 1.33 -2.47
C PRO A 54 -1.51 -0.11 -2.17
N GLU A 55 -1.13 -0.58 -0.99
CA GLU A 55 -1.71 -1.78 -0.42
C GLU A 55 -3.16 -1.45 -0.03
N MET A 56 -4.12 -1.93 -0.83
CA MET A 56 -5.54 -1.77 -0.54
C MET A 56 -6.01 -2.99 0.26
N GLU A 57 -6.16 -2.81 1.56
CA GLU A 57 -6.75 -3.81 2.44
C GLU A 57 -8.26 -3.58 2.56
N HIS A 58 -9.06 -4.58 2.18
CA HIS A 58 -10.49 -4.61 2.47
C HIS A 58 -10.78 -5.60 3.59
N LYS A 59 -11.20 -5.09 4.73
CA LYS A 59 -11.70 -5.92 5.83
C LYS A 59 -13.18 -6.22 5.62
N VAL A 60 -13.50 -7.49 5.38
CA VAL A 60 -14.88 -7.99 5.30
C VAL A 60 -15.12 -8.93 6.49
N LEU A 61 -16.13 -8.64 7.30
CA LEU A 61 -16.57 -9.56 8.34
C LEU A 61 -17.35 -10.71 7.69
N ILE A 62 -16.99 -11.96 8.01
CA ILE A 62 -17.67 -13.15 7.46
C ILE A 62 -19.18 -13.07 7.67
N ARG A 63 -19.63 -12.68 8.87
CA ARG A 63 -21.05 -12.49 9.19
C ARG A 63 -21.75 -11.49 8.27
N ASP A 64 -21.10 -10.38 7.94
CA ASP A 64 -21.72 -9.36 7.09
C ASP A 64 -21.80 -9.83 5.64
N PHE A 65 -20.81 -10.59 5.19
CA PHE A 65 -20.84 -11.26 3.89
C PHE A 65 -21.94 -12.31 3.81
N GLU A 66 -22.11 -13.16 4.82
CA GLU A 66 -23.17 -14.16 4.90
C GLU A 66 -24.56 -13.49 4.90
N ASN A 67 -24.77 -12.49 5.76
CA ASN A 67 -26.01 -11.72 5.80
C ASN A 67 -26.32 -11.04 4.46
N TRP A 68 -25.31 -10.46 3.81
CA TRP A 68 -25.48 -9.90 2.48
C TRP A 68 -25.85 -10.99 1.48
N LEU A 69 -25.17 -12.14 1.50
CA LEU A 69 -25.42 -13.25 0.59
C LEU A 69 -26.84 -13.80 0.77
N GLU A 70 -27.40 -13.84 1.98
CA GLU A 70 -28.77 -14.30 2.26
C GLU A 70 -29.84 -13.25 1.93
N SER A 71 -29.49 -11.95 1.99
CA SER A 71 -30.46 -10.87 1.72
C SER A 71 -31.02 -10.88 0.29
N ALA A 72 -32.25 -10.39 0.15
CA ALA A 72 -32.92 -10.24 -1.14
C ALA A 72 -32.07 -9.39 -2.11
N PRO A 73 -31.86 -9.84 -3.36
CA PRO A 73 -31.08 -9.11 -4.35
C PRO A 73 -31.80 -7.83 -4.77
N ARG A 74 -31.06 -6.75 -4.99
CA ARG A 74 -31.60 -5.44 -5.40
C ARG A 74 -31.66 -5.25 -6.91
N SER A 75 -31.12 -6.20 -7.68
CA SER A 75 -31.14 -6.20 -9.15
C SER A 75 -30.98 -7.61 -9.73
N PRO A 76 -31.37 -7.84 -11.00
CA PRO A 76 -31.12 -9.11 -11.68
C PRO A 76 -29.63 -9.49 -11.75
N ALA A 77 -28.74 -8.49 -11.87
CA ALA A 77 -27.29 -8.72 -11.86
C ALA A 77 -26.80 -9.23 -10.50
N GLU A 78 -27.28 -8.64 -9.40
CA GLU A 78 -26.94 -9.09 -8.05
C GLU A 78 -27.50 -10.48 -7.76
N MET A 79 -28.69 -10.80 -8.27
CA MET A 79 -29.28 -12.14 -8.15
C MET A 79 -28.37 -13.21 -8.77
N THR A 80 -27.94 -13.01 -10.02
CA THR A 80 -27.01 -13.93 -10.71
C THR A 80 -25.69 -14.06 -9.96
N LEU A 81 -25.16 -12.94 -9.42
CA LEU A 81 -23.93 -12.95 -8.62
C LEU A 81 -24.09 -13.78 -7.35
N LYS A 82 -25.14 -13.55 -6.56
CA LYS A 82 -25.40 -14.28 -5.31
C LYS A 82 -25.62 -15.77 -5.55
N THR A 83 -26.34 -16.14 -6.61
CA THR A 83 -26.51 -17.55 -6.99
C THR A 83 -25.18 -18.23 -7.29
N ARG A 84 -24.31 -17.59 -8.08
CA ARG A 84 -22.97 -18.12 -8.39
C ARG A 84 -22.11 -18.29 -7.15
N LEU A 85 -22.13 -17.31 -6.24
CA LEU A 85 -21.34 -17.35 -5.00
C LEU A 85 -21.83 -18.45 -4.05
N ARG A 86 -23.15 -18.65 -3.93
CA ARG A 86 -23.72 -19.78 -3.15
C ARG A 86 -23.28 -21.14 -3.69
N LEU A 87 -23.30 -21.33 -5.01
CA LEU A 87 -22.79 -22.56 -5.63
C LEU A 87 -21.31 -22.79 -5.34
N LEU A 88 -20.48 -21.74 -5.39
CA LEU A 88 -19.05 -21.83 -5.06
C LEU A 88 -18.80 -22.21 -3.60
N LEU A 89 -19.67 -21.78 -2.69
CA LEU A 89 -19.58 -22.10 -1.26
C LEU A 89 -20.18 -23.46 -0.91
N GLY A 90 -20.71 -24.20 -1.88
CA GLY A 90 -21.35 -25.49 -1.64
C GLY A 90 -22.71 -25.38 -0.95
N SER A 91 -23.26 -24.17 -0.81
CA SER A 91 -24.63 -23.97 -0.34
C SER A 91 -25.58 -24.30 -1.49
N ARG A 92 -25.91 -25.57 -1.62
CA ARG A 92 -26.99 -26.05 -2.48
C ARG A 92 -28.29 -25.50 -1.89
N SER A 93 -28.94 -24.59 -2.61
CA SER A 93 -30.27 -24.11 -2.25
C SER A 93 -31.24 -25.29 -2.33
N ASP A 94 -31.69 -25.80 -1.20
CA ASP A 94 -32.92 -26.60 -1.09
C ASP A 94 -34.10 -25.67 -0.81
#